data_AF-A0A3Q9RLQ7-F1
#
_entry.id   AF-A0A3Q9RLQ7-F1
#
_cell.length_a   1.000
_cell.length_b   1.000
_cell.length_c   1.000
_cell.angle_alpha   90.00
_cell.angle_beta   90.00
_cell.angle_gamma   90.00
#
_symmetry.space_group_name_H-M   'P 1'
#
loop_
_entity.id
_entity.type
_entity.pdbx_description
1 polymer ?
#
loop_
_entity_poly.entity_id
_entity_poly.type
_entity_poly.pdbx_seq_one_letter_code
_entity_poly.pdbx_strand_id
1 'polypeptide(L)' 'MEKAMFQAHGIGYAEYSRKLDERLKVEEAREQDYAQSRRILKKIQSNLFIK' A
#
# COMPACT_ATOMS: atom_id res chain seq x y z
N MET A 1 5.26 11.01 8.96
CA MET A 1 4.34 9.87 9.07
C MET A 1 2.89 10.33 9.25
N GLU A 2 2.57 11.11 10.29
CA GLU A 2 1.21 11.61 10.56
C GLU A 2 0.47 12.20 9.34
N LYS A 3 1.03 13.23 8.70
CA LYS A 3 0.41 13.88 7.53
C LYS A 3 0.15 12.92 6.37
N ALA A 4 1.12 12.06 6.06
CA ALA A 4 1.00 11.09 4.97
C ALA A 4 -0.03 10.00 5.29
N MET A 5 -0.08 9.55 6.55
CA MET A 5 -1.06 8.58 7.02
C MET A 5 -2.49 9.11 6.89
N PHE A 6 -2.70 10.35 7.34
CA PHE A 6 -4.00 11.00 7.24
C PHE A 6 -4.42 11.24 5.79
N GLN A 7 -3.48 11.67 4.92
CA GLN A 7 -3.76 11.87 3.50
C GLN A 7 -4.08 10.56 2.76
N ALA A 8 -3.38 9.47 3.07
CA ALA A 8 -3.53 8.19 2.37
C ALA A 8 -4.70 7.34 2.89
N HIS A 9 -4.93 7.35 4.20
CA HIS A 9 -5.85 6.41 4.86
C HIS A 9 -6.93 7.09 5.71
N GLY A 10 -6.94 8.43 5.79
CA GLY A 10 -7.94 9.18 6.55
C GLY A 10 -7.79 9.12 8.07
N ILE A 11 -6.76 8.41 8.58
CA ILE A 11 -6.52 8.21 10.01
C ILE A 11 -5.15 8.73 10.42
N GLY A 12 -5.06 9.22 11.65
CA GLY A 12 -3.79 9.61 12.26
C GLY A 12 -2.94 8.42 12.69
N TYR A 13 -1.66 8.65 12.96
CA TYR A 13 -0.75 7.59 13.42
C TYR A 13 -1.12 7.05 14.80
N ALA A 14 -1.64 7.91 15.69
CA ALA A 14 -2.09 7.49 17.02
C ALA A 14 -3.27 6.50 16.95
N GLU A 15 -4.16 6.65 15.96
CA GLU A 15 -5.29 5.75 15.75
C GLU A 15 -4.83 4.40 15.17
N TYR A 16 -4.01 4.46 14.11
CA TYR A 16 -3.36 3.30 13.52
C TYR A 16 -2.53 2.47 14.53
N SER A 17 -1.81 3.15 15.43
CA SER A 17 -0.94 2.47 16.41
C SER A 17 -1.70 1.85 17.58
N ARG A 18 -2.91 2.31 17.89
CA ARG A 18 -3.68 1.83 19.06
C ARG A 18 -4.83 0.89 18.72
N LYS A 19 -5.41 1.00 17.52
CA LYS A 19 -6.54 0.17 17.08
C LYS A 19 -6.08 -0.88 16.09
N LEU A 20 -6.13 -2.15 16.49
CA LEU A 20 -5.71 -3.27 15.65
C LEU A 20 -6.54 -3.35 14.36
N ASP A 21 -7.85 -3.16 14.45
CA ASP A 21 -8.74 -3.23 13.28
C ASP A 21 -8.40 -2.17 12.23
N GLU A 22 -8.12 -0.93 12.67
CA GLU A 22 -7.69 0.15 11.77
C GLU A 22 -6.31 -0.13 11.18
N ARG A 23 -5.40 -0.73 11.96
CA ARG A 23 -4.11 -1.18 11.43
C ARG A 23 -4.28 -2.24 10.34
N LEU A 24 -5.13 -3.24 10.57
CA LEU A 24 -5.35 -4.32 9.60
C LEU A 24 -5.90 -3.80 8.27
N LYS A 25 -6.85 -2.86 8.30
CA LYS A 25 -7.37 -2.21 7.08
C LYS A 25 -6.28 -1.50 6.29
N VAL A 26 -5.39 -0.78 6.97
CA VAL A 26 -4.27 -0.09 6.33
C VAL A 26 -3.29 -1.07 5.71
N GLU A 27 -2.90 -2.10 6.46
CA GLU A 27 -1.91 -3.09 5.98
C GLU A 27 -2.46 -3.94 4.83
N GLU A 28 -3.77 -4.25 4.84
CA GLU A 28 -4.43 -4.91 3.71
C GLU A 28 -4.36 -4.05 2.43
N ALA A 29 -4.69 -2.76 2.53
CA ALA A 29 -4.57 -1.83 1.40
C ALA A 29 -3.13 -1.74 0.89
N ARG A 30 -2.15 -1.68 1.80
CA ARG A 30 -0.72 -1.66 1.45
C ARG A 30 -0.28 -2.92 0.71
N GLU A 31 -0.73 -4.10 1.13
CA GLU A 31 -0.39 -5.35 0.43
C GLU A 31 -1.03 -5.39 -0.95
N GLN A 32 -2.27 -4.92 -1.11
CA GLN A 32 -2.94 -4.84 -2.41
C GLN A 32 -2.16 -3.92 -3.38
N ASP A 33 -1.78 -2.73 -2.93
CA ASP A 33 -0.96 -1.78 -3.72
C ASP A 33 0.40 -2.39 -4.10
N TYR A 34 1.06 -3.05 -3.14
CA TYR A 34 2.33 -3.72 -3.39
C TYR A 34 2.16 -4.85 -4.42
N ALA A 35 1.11 -5.66 -4.31
CA ALA A 35 0.81 -6.75 -5.24
C ALA A 35 0.51 -6.23 -6.65
N GLN A 36 -0.25 -5.14 -6.77
CA GLN A 36 -0.53 -4.49 -8.05
C GLN A 36 0.76 -3.94 -8.68
N SER A 37 1.59 -3.26 -7.89
CA SER A 37 2.88 -2.74 -8.35
C SER A 37 3.78 -3.86 -8.87
N ARG A 38 3.88 -4.99 -8.13
CA ARG A 38 4.63 -6.18 -8.59
C ARG A 38 4.12 -6.72 -9.93
N ARG A 39 2.80 -6.79 -10.13
CA ARG A 39 2.20 -7.24 -11.40
C ARG A 39 2.56 -6.31 -12.56
N ILE A 40 2.51 -4.99 -12.34
CA ILE A 40 2.88 -3.99 -13.35
C ILE A 40 4.36 -4.12 -13.71
N LEU A 41 5.24 -4.21 -12.72
CA LEU A 41 6.68 -4.38 -12.93
C LEU A 41 6.98 -5.65 -13.73
N LYS A 42 6.35 -6.78 -13.37
CA LYS A 42 6.48 -8.04 -14.12
C LYS A 42 6.04 -7.90 -15.58
N LYS A 43 4.95 -7.17 -15.84
CA LYS A 43 4.47 -6.90 -17.21
C LYS A 43 5.42 -6.00 -18.00
N ILE A 44 5.97 -4.96 -17.37
CA ILE A 44 6.98 -4.09 -17.99
C ILE A 44 8.23 -4.90 -18.34
N GLN A 45 8.72 -5.71 -17.40
CA GLN A 45 9.85 -6.60 -17.62
C GLN A 45 9.59 -7.55 -18.78
N SER A 46 8.46 -8.28 -18.80
CA SER A 46 8.17 -9.21 -19.90
C SER A 46 8.12 -8.49 -21.25
N ASN A 47 7.54 -7.30 -21.31
CA ASN A 47 7.47 -6.52 -22.55
C ASN A 47 8.83 -5.99 -23.01
N LEU A 48 9.75 -5.73 -22.07
CA LEU A 48 11.11 -5.27 -22.39
C LEU A 48 11.97 -6.41 -22.94
N PHE A 49 11.77 -7.64 -22.47
CA PHE A 49 12.47 -8.84 -22.97
C PHE A 49 11.94 -9.39 -24.30
N ILE A 50 10.85 -8.81 -24.84
CA ILE A 50 10.25 -9.18 -26.14
C ILE A 50 10.71 -8.22 -27.28
N LYS A 51 11.53 -7.21 -26.97
CA LYS A 51 12.21 -6.36 -27.98
C LYS A 51 13.65 -6.79 -28.17
#